data_AF-B4HZ01-F1
#
_entry.id   AF-B4HZ01-F1
#
_cell.length_a   1.000
_cell.length_b   1.000
_cell.length_c   1.000
_cell.angle_alpha   90.00
_cell.angle_beta   90.00
_cell.angle_gamma   90.00
#
_symmetry.space_group_name_H-M   'P 1'
#
loop_
_entity.id
_entity.type
_entity.pdbx_description
1 polymer ?
#
loop_
_entity_poly.entity_id
_entity_poly.type
_entity_poly.pdbx_seq_one_letter_code
_entity_poly.pdbx_strand_id
1 'polypeptide(L)'
;MITLMRPIHKWLCFCLIAIIVILGIKTQNANTKYKKLSEKPKALEVTGSDDSNSDFLPAEEDRKVQDEVRPAYFVESVKCKIPYVDPFTSDAMAIFQPEHFETCSNETALVTPIFDISRQRYMLFINESLASIILNSHRGEYNCYYQEITRIREHDSYDKVERKYFTQNYEVPLHVQGLILACHRLGNESDILQSDAYNLIQYRPPPEGLSLEPSKRKPSVLMFGIDSLSRINLRRTMPKVYKFLTRDGWFEQQGYNKIGDNTFPNLLAILTGYNPESAIERVCNWHEDGCLDRTPFIWHYFRNASYLTAYAEDETGMNTFNYLKPGFLEQPTDFYLRPFQKAVESGLNTWKCSDCSMRYCIGRRITSSYVYDMARNFANRFVYERPIWGLFWSNSFSHDSFQMPSKMEDYVLKYLLDFEADGVYDQSIMVFLSDHGSRYGRIMSMPSGCLEERLPSMFIYLPPWFRAQ
;
A
#
# COMPACT_ATOMS: atom_id res chain seq x y z
N MET A 1 -25.13 -41.63 -37.21
CA MET A 1 -26.17 -40.58 -37.13
C MET A 1 -26.15 -39.88 -35.76
N ILE A 2 -24.97 -39.40 -35.32
CA ILE A 2 -24.79 -38.70 -34.02
C ILE A 2 -23.61 -37.74 -34.19
N THR A 3 -23.77 -36.63 -34.93
CA THR A 3 -22.80 -35.52 -34.97
C THR A 3 -23.40 -34.26 -35.61
N LEU A 4 -24.62 -33.87 -35.22
CA LEU A 4 -25.21 -32.59 -35.66
C LEU A 4 -26.01 -31.82 -34.59
N MET A 5 -25.85 -32.12 -33.30
CA MET A 5 -26.62 -31.47 -32.21
C MET A 5 -25.81 -30.60 -31.24
N ARG A 6 -24.49 -30.48 -31.38
CA ARG A 6 -23.66 -29.70 -30.43
C ARG A 6 -23.70 -28.16 -30.57
N PRO A 7 -23.87 -27.52 -31.73
CA PRO A 7 -23.88 -26.06 -31.81
C PRO A 7 -25.22 -25.43 -31.41
N ILE A 8 -26.34 -26.14 -31.60
CA ILE A 8 -27.70 -25.64 -31.30
C ILE A 8 -27.94 -25.53 -29.79
N HIS A 9 -27.42 -26.48 -28.99
CA HIS A 9 -27.55 -26.42 -27.53
C HIS A 9 -26.76 -25.29 -26.87
N LYS A 10 -25.63 -24.87 -27.46
CA LYS A 10 -24.86 -23.72 -26.98
C LYS A 10 -25.60 -22.40 -27.21
N TRP A 11 -26.23 -22.25 -28.38
CA TRP A 11 -27.07 -21.09 -28.68
C TRP A 11 -28.33 -21.03 -27.82
N LEU A 12 -28.97 -22.18 -27.55
CA LEU A 12 -30.13 -22.23 -26.65
C LEU A 12 -29.76 -21.85 -25.20
N CYS A 13 -28.59 -22.28 -24.69
CA CYS A 13 -28.12 -21.85 -23.37
C CYS A 13 -27.84 -20.34 -23.31
N PHE A 14 -27.23 -19.77 -24.36
CA PHE A 14 -26.93 -18.34 -24.42
C PHE A 14 -28.22 -17.50 -24.46
N CYS A 15 -29.22 -17.94 -25.22
CA CYS A 15 -30.53 -17.29 -25.26
C CYS A 15 -31.26 -17.38 -23.91
N LEU A 16 -31.16 -18.52 -23.20
CA LEU A 16 -31.77 -18.68 -21.87
C LEU A 16 -31.16 -17.72 -20.83
N ILE A 17 -29.82 -17.58 -20.84
CA ILE A 17 -29.10 -16.67 -19.94
C ILE A 17 -29.46 -15.22 -20.24
N ALA A 18 -29.54 -14.84 -21.52
CA ALA A 18 -29.95 -13.50 -21.92
C ALA A 18 -31.40 -13.17 -21.48
N ILE A 19 -32.32 -14.14 -21.57
CA ILE A 19 -33.70 -13.97 -21.10
C ILE A 19 -33.76 -13.81 -19.57
N ILE A 20 -32.97 -14.56 -18.81
CA ILE A 20 -32.89 -14.44 -17.34
C ILE A 20 -32.35 -13.06 -16.94
N VAL A 21 -31.32 -12.56 -17.63
CA VAL A 21 -30.75 -11.22 -17.37
C VAL A 21 -31.75 -10.10 -17.71
N ILE A 22 -32.47 -10.21 -18.83
CA ILE A 22 -33.48 -9.22 -19.22
C ILE A 22 -34.67 -9.22 -18.25
N LEU A 23 -35.09 -10.40 -17.75
CA LEU A 23 -36.14 -10.51 -16.75
C LEU A 23 -35.69 -9.99 -15.37
N GLY A 24 -34.43 -10.18 -14.99
CA GLY A 24 -33.85 -9.66 -13.75
C GLY A 24 -33.67 -8.14 -13.73
N ILE A 25 -33.47 -7.51 -14.88
CA ILE A 25 -33.38 -6.04 -14.99
C ILE A 25 -34.77 -5.40 -14.91
N LYS A 26 -35.83 -6.09 -15.37
CA LYS A 26 -37.22 -5.58 -15.30
C LYS A 26 -37.80 -5.56 -13.88
N THR A 27 -37.23 -6.31 -12.94
CA THR A 27 -37.77 -6.43 -11.57
C THR A 27 -37.15 -5.47 -10.55
N GLN A 28 -36.22 -4.59 -10.93
CA GLN A 28 -35.61 -3.62 -9.99
C GLN A 28 -36.18 -2.19 -10.02
N ASN A 29 -37.17 -1.89 -10.87
CA ASN A 29 -37.81 -0.57 -10.87
C ASN A 29 -39.13 -0.56 -10.09
N ALA A 30 -39.06 -0.50 -8.76
CA ALA A 30 -40.12 0.10 -7.93
C ALA A 30 -39.71 0.17 -6.44
N ASN A 31 -39.16 1.30 -6.00
CA ASN A 31 -39.69 2.10 -4.87
C ASN A 31 -38.65 3.11 -4.37
N THR A 32 -38.82 4.37 -4.78
CA THR A 32 -38.30 5.51 -4.00
C THR A 32 -39.27 6.67 -4.18
N LYS A 33 -40.20 6.82 -3.23
CA LYS A 33 -40.96 8.07 -3.04
C LYS A 33 -40.37 8.79 -1.84
N TYR A 34 -39.54 9.80 -2.11
CA TYR A 34 -39.15 10.79 -1.12
C TYR A 34 -40.32 11.73 -0.84
N LYS A 35 -40.77 11.79 0.42
CA LYS A 35 -41.71 12.80 0.90
C LYS A 35 -40.92 13.86 1.68
N LYS A 36 -40.90 15.07 1.11
CA LYS A 36 -40.33 16.28 1.69
C LYS A 36 -41.19 16.71 2.89
N LEU A 37 -40.60 16.86 4.08
CA LEU A 37 -41.20 17.65 5.14
C LEU A 37 -40.18 18.68 5.62
N SER A 38 -40.59 19.94 5.48
CA SER A 38 -39.97 21.13 6.01
C SER A 38 -40.68 21.45 7.32
N GLU A 39 -39.94 21.62 8.41
CA GLU A 39 -40.39 22.41 9.56
C GLU A 39 -39.18 22.95 10.34
N LYS A 40 -39.10 24.29 10.44
CA LYS A 40 -38.23 25.02 11.37
C LYS A 40 -38.84 24.95 12.78
N PRO A 41 -38.01 25.05 13.84
CA PRO A 41 -38.29 26.08 14.84
C PRO A 41 -37.12 27.03 15.13
N LYS A 42 -37.47 28.12 15.80
CA LYS A 42 -36.77 29.40 15.98
C LYS A 42 -35.71 29.38 17.09
N ALA A 43 -34.88 30.41 17.00
CA ALA A 43 -33.85 30.89 17.92
C ALA A 43 -34.23 30.93 19.41
N LEU A 44 -33.20 30.82 20.25
CA LEU A 44 -33.11 31.48 21.54
C LEU A 44 -31.70 32.08 21.69
N GLU A 45 -31.65 33.40 21.84
CA GLU A 45 -30.45 34.20 22.10
C GLU A 45 -29.98 34.02 23.55
N VAL A 46 -28.67 33.90 23.77
CA VAL A 46 -28.02 34.37 25.00
C VAL A 46 -26.69 35.04 24.62
N THR A 47 -26.58 36.29 25.07
CA THR A 47 -25.49 37.26 24.88
C THR A 47 -24.35 37.07 25.88
N GLY A 48 -23.10 37.30 25.44
CA GLY A 48 -22.04 37.91 26.28
C GLY A 48 -20.67 37.21 26.33
N SER A 49 -19.75 37.64 25.44
CA SER A 49 -18.31 38.00 25.62
C SER A 49 -17.38 37.11 26.47
N ASP A 50 -16.09 36.92 26.20
CA ASP A 50 -15.10 37.20 25.14
C ASP A 50 -13.82 36.50 25.68
N ASP A 51 -13.09 35.75 24.87
CA ASP A 51 -11.70 36.08 24.46
C ASP A 51 -10.99 34.91 23.74
N SER A 52 -10.79 35.19 22.45
CA SER A 52 -9.69 34.82 21.53
C SER A 52 -9.22 33.36 21.41
N ASN A 53 -9.76 32.70 20.38
CA ASN A 53 -9.11 31.63 19.63
C ASN A 53 -8.53 32.27 18.36
N SER A 54 -7.23 32.08 18.07
CA SER A 54 -6.58 32.64 16.88
C SER A 54 -6.82 31.73 15.66
N ASP A 55 -7.74 32.13 14.80
CA ASP A 55 -7.92 31.59 13.46
C ASP A 55 -6.79 32.09 12.53
N PHE A 56 -5.94 31.18 12.06
CA PHE A 56 -5.08 31.43 10.91
C PHE A 56 -5.88 31.16 9.62
N LEU A 57 -6.55 32.19 9.12
CA LEU A 57 -6.87 32.28 7.70
C LEU A 57 -5.62 32.85 6.98
N PRO A 58 -5.19 32.31 5.84
CA PRO A 58 -4.11 32.93 5.08
C PRO A 58 -4.65 34.24 4.49
N ALA A 59 -4.01 35.35 4.85
CA ALA A 59 -4.18 36.60 4.14
C ALA A 59 -3.89 36.39 2.65
N GLU A 60 -4.72 37.00 1.80
CA GLU A 60 -4.43 37.20 0.38
C GLU A 60 -3.15 38.03 0.25
N GLU A 61 -2.01 37.34 0.26
CA GLU A 61 -0.77 37.90 -0.25
C GLU A 61 -0.86 37.89 -1.78
N ASP A 62 -0.88 39.10 -2.32
CA ASP A 62 -0.74 39.47 -3.72
C ASP A 62 0.46 38.74 -4.36
N ARG A 63 0.24 37.51 -4.83
CA ARG A 63 1.24 36.75 -5.58
C ARG A 63 1.39 37.42 -6.94
N LYS A 64 2.43 38.24 -7.08
CA LYS A 64 3.14 38.37 -8.36
C LYS A 64 3.59 36.96 -8.77
N VAL A 65 2.75 36.27 -9.54
CA VAL A 65 3.14 35.11 -10.32
C VAL A 65 4.16 35.63 -11.32
N GLN A 66 5.45 35.48 -11.00
CA GLN A 66 6.44 35.40 -12.06
C GLN A 66 6.02 34.18 -12.89
N ASP A 67 5.60 34.42 -14.13
CA ASP A 67 5.45 33.37 -15.12
C ASP A 67 6.82 32.70 -15.29
N GLU A 68 7.08 31.65 -14.51
CA GLU A 68 8.18 30.74 -14.78
C GLU A 68 7.95 30.18 -16.18
N VAL A 69 8.85 30.50 -17.11
CA VAL A 69 8.81 30.00 -18.48
C VAL A 69 8.83 28.47 -18.42
N ARG A 70 7.68 27.86 -18.71
CA ARG A 70 7.54 26.40 -18.71
C ARG A 70 8.44 25.82 -19.81
N PRO A 71 9.23 24.77 -19.53
CA PRO A 71 10.10 24.19 -20.53
C PRO A 71 9.27 23.52 -21.63
N ALA A 72 9.81 23.44 -22.85
CA ALA A 72 9.15 22.73 -23.94
C ALA A 72 9.24 21.19 -23.80
N TYR A 73 10.28 20.70 -23.11
CA TYR A 73 10.58 19.27 -22.95
C TYR A 73 10.99 18.94 -21.51
N PHE A 74 10.61 17.77 -21.02
CA PHE A 74 11.17 17.16 -19.81
C PHE A 74 12.55 16.56 -20.08
N VAL A 75 12.73 15.96 -21.26
CA VAL A 75 14.00 15.44 -21.73
C VAL A 75 14.18 15.94 -23.15
N GLU A 76 15.28 16.66 -23.40
CA GLU A 76 15.69 17.03 -24.74
C GLU A 76 17.12 16.57 -25.00
N SER A 77 17.26 15.59 -25.89
CA SER A 77 18.53 15.12 -26.39
C SER A 77 18.42 14.84 -27.89
N VAL A 78 19.55 14.59 -28.54
CA VAL A 78 19.59 14.19 -29.96
C VAL A 78 18.91 12.85 -30.24
N LYS A 79 18.74 11.97 -29.23
CA LYS A 79 18.15 10.63 -29.37
C LYS A 79 16.73 10.51 -28.83
N CYS A 80 16.37 11.33 -27.85
CA CYS A 80 15.11 11.25 -27.14
C CYS A 80 14.57 12.64 -26.83
N LYS A 81 13.29 12.85 -27.14
CA LYS A 81 12.54 14.05 -26.77
C LYS A 81 11.27 13.63 -26.06
N ILE A 82 11.12 14.05 -24.81
CA ILE A 82 9.89 13.86 -24.02
C ILE A 82 9.29 15.24 -23.80
N PRO A 83 8.13 15.56 -24.41
CA PRO A 83 7.54 16.88 -24.31
C PRO A 83 7.10 17.17 -22.88
N TYR A 84 7.17 18.44 -22.50
CA TYR A 84 6.56 18.91 -21.27
C TYR A 84 5.03 18.77 -21.36
N VAL A 85 4.41 18.32 -20.27
CA VAL A 85 2.96 18.24 -20.11
C VAL A 85 2.62 19.03 -18.87
N ASP A 86 1.77 20.05 -19.01
CA ASP A 86 1.20 20.75 -17.87
C ASP A 86 0.23 19.79 -17.14
N PRO A 87 0.47 19.45 -15.86
CA PRO A 87 -0.44 18.59 -15.10
C PRO A 87 -1.83 19.21 -14.85
N PHE A 88 -1.96 20.53 -15.01
CA PHE A 88 -3.11 21.32 -14.60
C PHE A 88 -3.83 21.97 -15.78
N THR A 89 -3.74 21.38 -16.99
CA THR A 89 -4.52 21.84 -18.14
C THR A 89 -6.02 21.86 -17.82
N SER A 90 -6.76 22.75 -18.48
CA SER A 90 -8.19 22.93 -18.21
C SER A 90 -9.02 21.66 -18.42
N ASP A 91 -8.64 20.82 -19.39
CA ASP A 91 -9.28 19.52 -19.64
C ASP A 91 -8.98 18.48 -18.54
N ALA A 92 -7.75 18.44 -18.02
CA ALA A 92 -7.38 17.58 -16.89
C ALA A 92 -8.12 18.01 -15.61
N MET A 93 -8.17 19.31 -15.34
CA MET A 93 -8.88 19.84 -14.17
C MET A 93 -10.41 19.71 -14.28
N ALA A 94 -10.97 19.70 -15.50
CA ALA A 94 -12.40 19.46 -15.70
C ALA A 94 -12.83 18.03 -15.36
N ILE A 95 -11.90 17.06 -15.35
CA ILE A 95 -12.19 15.66 -15.03
C ILE A 95 -11.66 15.22 -13.65
N PHE A 96 -10.84 16.04 -13.01
CA PHE A 96 -10.25 15.76 -11.70
C PHE A 96 -11.08 16.42 -10.59
N GLN A 97 -11.42 15.63 -9.58
CA GLN A 97 -12.03 16.06 -8.33
C GLN A 97 -11.19 15.49 -7.18
N PRO A 98 -10.61 16.33 -6.31
CA PRO A 98 -9.92 15.85 -5.13
C PRO A 98 -10.88 15.06 -4.23
N GLU A 99 -10.42 13.90 -3.75
CA GLU A 99 -11.19 13.05 -2.85
C GLU A 99 -10.82 13.30 -1.38
N HIS A 100 -11.77 13.10 -0.47
CA HIS A 100 -11.55 13.29 0.96
C HIS A 100 -11.14 11.99 1.66
N PHE A 101 -10.12 12.07 2.50
CA PHE A 101 -9.68 10.96 3.34
C PHE A 101 -10.80 10.46 4.25
N GLU A 102 -10.94 9.14 4.35
CA GLU A 102 -11.91 8.48 5.22
C GLU A 102 -11.15 7.59 6.22
N THR A 103 -11.44 7.74 7.51
CA THR A 103 -10.82 6.89 8.54
C THR A 103 -11.49 5.52 8.56
N CYS A 104 -10.70 4.44 8.65
CA CYS A 104 -11.26 3.10 8.80
C CYS A 104 -11.87 2.86 10.20
N SER A 105 -11.25 3.39 11.25
CA SER A 105 -11.78 3.31 12.61
C SER A 105 -11.23 4.48 13.43
N ASN A 106 -12.08 5.02 14.32
CA ASN A 106 -11.68 6.00 15.33
C ASN A 106 -11.53 5.35 16.72
N GLU A 107 -11.66 4.03 16.81
CA GLU A 107 -11.52 3.31 18.06
C GLU A 107 -10.06 3.25 18.49
N THR A 108 -9.81 3.26 19.79
CA THR A 108 -8.49 2.96 20.35
C THR A 108 -8.22 1.45 20.30
N ALA A 109 -6.98 1.05 20.02
CA ALA A 109 -6.60 -0.36 20.04
C ALA A 109 -6.66 -0.93 21.46
N LEU A 110 -7.41 -2.01 21.63
CA LEU A 110 -7.52 -2.78 22.86
C LEU A 110 -6.26 -3.60 23.10
N VAL A 111 -5.65 -4.14 22.04
CA VAL A 111 -4.35 -4.81 22.11
C VAL A 111 -3.39 -4.18 21.12
N THR A 112 -2.20 -3.82 21.59
CA THR A 112 -1.12 -3.27 20.78
C THR A 112 0.16 -4.10 20.98
N PRO A 113 0.77 -4.64 19.92
CA PRO A 113 2.11 -5.19 20.00
C PRO A 113 3.14 -4.06 20.09
N ILE A 114 3.94 -4.06 21.16
CA ILE A 114 5.02 -3.10 21.38
C ILE A 114 6.34 -3.85 21.28
N PHE A 115 7.27 -3.36 20.45
CA PHE A 115 8.59 -3.95 20.39
C PHE A 115 9.46 -3.46 21.55
N ASP A 116 9.81 -4.36 22.46
CA ASP A 116 10.75 -4.11 23.54
C ASP A 116 12.19 -4.26 23.02
N ILE A 117 12.90 -3.13 22.92
CA ILE A 117 14.28 -3.06 22.42
C ILE A 117 15.24 -3.85 23.31
N SER A 118 15.04 -3.82 24.63
CA SER A 118 15.93 -4.49 25.58
C SER A 118 15.84 -6.02 25.51
N ARG A 119 14.63 -6.53 25.28
CA ARG A 119 14.36 -7.96 25.12
C ARG A 119 14.53 -8.44 23.69
N GLN A 120 14.52 -7.52 22.73
CA GLN A 120 14.42 -7.81 21.31
C GLN A 120 13.20 -8.70 21.00
N ARG A 121 12.05 -8.35 21.58
CA ARG A 121 10.79 -9.12 21.50
C ARG A 121 9.59 -8.19 21.39
N TYR A 122 8.53 -8.66 20.72
CA TYR A 122 7.23 -8.01 20.82
C TYR A 122 6.52 -8.43 22.09
N MET A 123 5.92 -7.46 22.76
CA MET A 123 5.07 -7.63 23.92
C MET A 123 3.64 -7.23 23.55
N LEU A 124 2.66 -8.12 23.75
CA LEU A 124 1.25 -7.78 23.57
C LEU A 124 0.75 -7.02 24.80
N PHE A 125 0.47 -5.74 24.62
CA PHE A 125 -0.10 -4.88 25.65
C PHE A 125 -1.60 -4.76 25.46
N ILE A 126 -2.35 -5.06 26.52
CA ILE A 126 -3.80 -4.93 26.61
C ILE A 126 -4.11 -3.61 27.34
N ASN A 127 -4.93 -2.77 26.73
CA ASN A 127 -5.45 -1.56 27.36
C ASN A 127 -6.60 -1.94 28.32
N GLU A 128 -6.25 -2.31 29.55
CA GLU A 128 -7.21 -2.78 30.56
C GLU A 128 -8.26 -1.71 30.91
N SER A 129 -7.88 -0.42 30.90
CA SER A 129 -8.84 0.68 31.11
C SER A 129 -9.90 0.72 30.02
N LEU A 130 -9.50 0.55 28.75
CA LEU A 130 -10.43 0.45 27.63
C LEU A 130 -11.29 -0.83 27.73
N ALA A 131 -10.69 -1.96 28.11
CA ALA A 131 -11.42 -3.21 28.32
C ALA A 131 -12.56 -3.03 29.34
N SER A 132 -12.28 -2.38 30.48
CA SER A 132 -13.27 -2.08 31.51
C SER A 132 -14.39 -1.17 31.02
N ILE A 133 -14.06 -0.17 30.20
CA ILE A 133 -15.05 0.74 29.58
C ILE A 133 -15.97 -0.03 28.63
N ILE A 134 -15.40 -0.85 27.73
CA ILE A 134 -16.19 -1.64 26.75
C ILE A 134 -17.12 -2.62 27.45
N LEU A 135 -16.63 -3.30 28.50
CA LEU A 135 -17.41 -4.28 29.25
C LEU A 135 -18.42 -3.67 30.22
N ASN A 136 -18.31 -2.37 30.51
CA ASN A 136 -19.00 -1.71 31.61
C ASN A 136 -18.81 -2.45 32.95
N SER A 137 -17.59 -2.95 33.19
CA SER A 137 -17.22 -3.74 34.38
C SER A 137 -15.78 -3.45 34.82
N HIS A 138 -15.55 -3.40 36.13
CA HIS A 138 -14.22 -3.27 36.73
C HIS A 138 -13.51 -4.62 36.91
N ARG A 139 -14.19 -5.73 36.63
CA ARG A 139 -13.61 -7.08 36.72
C ARG A 139 -13.08 -7.47 35.35
N GLY A 140 -11.92 -8.15 35.32
CA GLY A 140 -11.30 -8.68 34.09
C GLY A 140 -12.15 -9.80 33.46
N GLU A 141 -13.28 -9.41 32.87
CA GLU A 141 -14.27 -10.31 32.27
C GLU A 141 -14.03 -10.45 30.76
N TYR A 142 -12.77 -10.56 30.34
CA TYR A 142 -12.39 -10.79 28.95
C TYR A 142 -11.26 -11.81 28.86
N ASN A 143 -11.19 -12.49 27.71
CA ASN A 143 -10.04 -13.27 27.29
C ASN A 143 -9.55 -12.75 25.95
N CYS A 144 -8.23 -12.64 25.79
CA CYS A 144 -7.61 -12.30 24.52
C CYS A 144 -6.86 -13.51 23.97
N TYR A 145 -6.91 -13.67 22.66
CA TYR A 145 -6.14 -14.68 21.94
C TYR A 145 -5.56 -14.09 20.66
N TYR A 146 -4.52 -14.73 20.16
CA TYR A 146 -4.04 -14.51 18.81
C TYR A 146 -3.99 -15.84 18.04
N GLN A 147 -4.12 -15.75 16.73
CA GLN A 147 -3.83 -16.82 15.79
C GLN A 147 -2.62 -16.39 14.98
N GLU A 148 -1.58 -17.20 15.04
CA GLU A 148 -0.40 -17.03 14.22
C GLU A 148 -0.72 -17.36 12.77
N ILE A 149 -0.17 -16.56 11.85
CA ILE A 149 -0.24 -16.80 10.42
C ILE A 149 1.07 -17.42 9.95
N THR A 150 0.97 -18.60 9.37
CA THR A 150 2.11 -19.32 8.77
C THR A 150 1.96 -19.39 7.26
N ARG A 151 3.08 -19.57 6.55
CA ARG A 151 3.10 -19.68 5.08
C ARG A 151 2.87 -21.12 4.64
N ILE A 152 1.99 -21.31 3.66
CA ILE A 152 1.82 -22.56 2.91
C ILE A 152 2.57 -22.42 1.58
N ARG A 153 3.51 -23.34 1.32
CA ARG A 153 4.45 -23.28 0.20
C ARG A 153 3.81 -23.50 -1.16
N GLU A 154 2.90 -24.47 -1.25
CA GLU A 154 2.39 -25.02 -2.52
C GLU A 154 1.61 -23.99 -3.36
N HIS A 155 1.07 -22.94 -2.73
CA HIS A 155 0.19 -21.95 -3.39
C HIS A 155 0.52 -20.51 -2.98
N ASP A 156 1.72 -20.30 -2.43
CA ASP A 156 2.16 -19.04 -1.84
C ASP A 156 1.06 -18.41 -0.97
N SER A 157 0.53 -19.24 -0.06
CA SER A 157 -0.69 -19.00 0.69
C SER A 157 -0.38 -18.97 2.19
N TYR A 158 -1.42 -19.03 3.00
CA TYR A 158 -1.32 -18.99 4.46
C TYR A 158 -2.11 -20.11 5.11
N ASP A 159 -1.72 -20.45 6.34
CA ASP A 159 -2.53 -21.18 7.31
C ASP A 159 -2.71 -20.35 8.59
N LYS A 160 -3.76 -20.66 9.36
CA LYS A 160 -4.01 -20.07 10.68
C LYS A 160 -3.78 -21.15 11.74
N VAL A 161 -2.82 -20.91 12.61
CA VAL A 161 -2.59 -21.78 13.77
C VAL A 161 -3.76 -21.63 14.76
N GLU A 162 -3.93 -22.63 15.60
CA GLU A 162 -4.88 -22.61 16.72
C GLU A 162 -4.72 -21.37 17.61
N ARG A 163 -5.82 -20.98 18.25
CA ARG A 163 -5.88 -19.81 19.12
C ARG A 163 -4.93 -19.99 20.31
N LYS A 164 -4.02 -19.03 20.48
CA LYS A 164 -3.13 -18.92 21.64
C LYS A 164 -3.64 -17.80 22.53
N TYR A 165 -4.21 -18.18 23.68
CA TYR A 165 -4.68 -17.23 24.68
C TYR A 165 -3.52 -16.60 25.43
N PHE A 166 -3.65 -15.31 25.74
CA PHE A 166 -2.61 -14.56 26.42
C PHE A 166 -3.19 -13.55 27.42
N THR A 167 -2.33 -13.12 28.34
CA THR A 167 -2.63 -12.11 29.35
C THR A 167 -1.74 -10.89 29.13
N GLN A 168 -1.92 -9.88 29.99
CA GLN A 168 -1.20 -8.62 29.90
C GLN A 168 0.33 -8.78 29.81
N ASN A 169 0.96 -8.01 28.92
CA ASN A 169 2.40 -8.04 28.65
C ASN A 169 2.93 -9.42 28.19
N TYR A 170 2.22 -10.07 27.28
CA TYR A 170 2.64 -11.38 26.75
C TYR A 170 3.82 -11.24 25.78
N GLU A 171 4.89 -12.01 26.00
CA GLU A 171 6.03 -12.08 25.10
C GLU A 171 5.71 -12.96 23.87
N VAL A 172 5.71 -12.35 22.69
CA VAL A 172 5.43 -13.04 21.44
C VAL A 172 6.65 -13.86 21.00
N PRO A 173 6.49 -15.18 20.72
CA PRO A 173 7.59 -16.00 20.20
C PRO A 173 8.14 -15.49 18.85
N LEU A 174 9.46 -15.59 18.65
CA LEU A 174 10.16 -15.10 17.44
C LEU A 174 9.69 -15.70 16.11
N HIS A 175 9.10 -16.90 16.13
CA HIS A 175 8.57 -17.53 14.91
C HIS A 175 7.28 -16.88 14.42
N VAL A 176 6.55 -16.17 15.30
CA VAL A 176 5.31 -15.46 14.96
C VAL A 176 5.65 -14.17 14.23
N GLN A 177 5.58 -14.19 12.90
CA GLN A 177 5.81 -13.01 12.05
C GLN A 177 4.53 -12.26 11.70
N GLY A 178 3.37 -12.87 11.89
CA GLY A 178 2.08 -12.23 11.67
C GLY A 178 1.01 -12.87 12.54
N LEU A 179 0.10 -12.06 13.03
CA LEU A 179 -1.01 -12.53 13.87
C LEU A 179 -2.31 -11.79 13.58
N ILE A 180 -3.42 -12.51 13.77
CA ILE A 180 -4.75 -11.93 13.92
C ILE A 180 -5.12 -12.14 15.39
N LEU A 181 -5.46 -11.07 16.10
CA LEU A 181 -5.83 -11.11 17.51
C LEU A 181 -7.27 -10.69 17.70
N ALA A 182 -7.88 -11.19 18.77
CA ALA A 182 -9.17 -10.71 19.23
C ALA A 182 -9.27 -10.87 20.75
N CYS A 183 -10.06 -10.00 21.37
CA CYS A 183 -10.51 -10.16 22.74
C CYS A 183 -12.03 -10.34 22.74
N HIS A 184 -12.53 -11.21 23.61
CA HIS A 184 -13.94 -11.51 23.75
C HIS A 184 -14.37 -11.53 25.21
N ARG A 185 -15.66 -11.38 25.48
CA ARG A 185 -16.21 -11.48 26.84
C ARG A 185 -15.95 -12.88 27.43
N LEU A 186 -15.56 -12.92 28.69
CA LEU A 186 -15.34 -14.16 29.43
C LEU A 186 -16.64 -14.99 29.45
N GLY A 187 -16.54 -16.26 29.07
CA GLY A 187 -17.70 -17.16 28.99
C GLY A 187 -18.58 -16.99 27.75
N ASN A 188 -18.29 -16.04 26.85
CA ASN A 188 -18.99 -15.88 25.57
C ASN A 188 -18.01 -15.54 24.44
N GLU A 189 -17.48 -16.56 23.76
CA GLU A 189 -16.51 -16.38 22.66
C GLU A 189 -17.05 -15.65 21.44
N SER A 190 -18.38 -15.63 21.26
CA SER A 190 -19.03 -14.94 20.14
C SER A 190 -19.13 -13.42 20.36
N ASP A 191 -19.02 -12.95 21.60
CA ASP A 191 -19.04 -11.53 21.96
C ASP A 191 -17.64 -10.94 21.86
N ILE A 192 -17.21 -10.64 20.63
CA ILE A 192 -15.91 -10.03 20.32
C ILE A 192 -15.92 -8.55 20.73
N LEU A 193 -15.04 -8.18 21.65
CA LEU A 193 -14.83 -6.80 22.09
C LEU A 193 -14.07 -5.99 21.04
N GLN A 194 -13.01 -6.59 20.48
CA GLN A 194 -12.24 -6.01 19.38
C GLN A 194 -11.42 -7.10 18.69
N SER A 195 -11.22 -6.95 17.37
CA SER A 195 -10.32 -7.77 16.57
C SER A 195 -9.40 -6.86 15.75
N ASP A 196 -8.15 -7.27 15.56
CA ASP A 196 -7.14 -6.55 14.79
C ASP A 196 -6.06 -7.51 14.30
N ALA A 197 -5.15 -7.05 13.45
CA ALA A 197 -4.07 -7.87 12.91
C ALA A 197 -2.78 -7.06 12.76
N TYR A 198 -1.66 -7.74 13.00
CA TYR A 198 -0.34 -7.13 13.03
C TYR A 198 0.69 -8.02 12.34
N ASN A 199 1.41 -7.43 11.38
CA ASN A 199 2.65 -7.99 10.87
C ASN A 199 3.79 -7.57 11.81
N LEU A 200 4.60 -8.53 12.22
CA LEU A 200 5.65 -8.38 13.21
C LEU A 200 7.01 -8.53 12.54
N ILE A 201 7.75 -7.43 12.44
CA ILE A 201 9.15 -7.44 12.07
C ILE A 201 9.93 -7.98 13.27
N GLN A 202 10.04 -9.29 13.40
CA GLN A 202 10.78 -9.93 14.49
C GLN A 202 12.28 -9.63 14.40
N TYR A 203 12.96 -9.51 15.54
CA TYR A 203 14.41 -9.28 15.53
C TYR A 203 15.16 -10.47 14.91
N ARG A 204 16.17 -10.18 14.10
CA ARG A 204 17.10 -11.14 13.53
C ARG A 204 18.52 -10.61 13.68
N PRO A 205 19.43 -11.35 14.34
CA PRO A 205 20.78 -10.86 14.53
C PRO A 205 21.52 -10.71 13.19
N PRO A 206 22.50 -9.80 13.10
CA PRO A 206 23.37 -9.69 11.94
C PRO A 206 24.20 -10.98 11.78
N PRO A 207 24.61 -11.33 10.55
CA PRO A 207 25.50 -12.46 10.32
C PRO A 207 26.86 -12.21 10.96
N GLU A 208 27.51 -13.28 11.42
CA GLU A 208 28.88 -13.20 11.95
C GLU A 208 29.84 -12.60 10.91
N GLY A 209 30.74 -11.73 11.36
CA GLY A 209 31.74 -11.08 10.49
C GLY A 209 31.22 -9.90 9.66
N LEU A 210 29.97 -9.47 9.85
CA LEU A 210 29.51 -8.21 9.25
C LEU A 210 30.33 -7.04 9.77
N SER A 211 31.08 -6.39 8.88
CA SER A 211 31.86 -5.20 9.23
C SER A 211 30.95 -3.97 9.29
N LEU A 212 30.92 -3.32 10.45
CA LEU A 212 30.22 -2.05 10.68
C LEU A 212 31.15 -0.83 10.57
N GLU A 213 32.34 -1.03 10.02
CA GLU A 213 33.32 0.05 9.86
C GLU A 213 32.77 1.14 8.93
N PRO A 214 32.86 2.43 9.30
CA PRO A 214 32.35 3.53 8.47
C PRO A 214 32.93 3.54 7.05
N SER A 215 34.20 3.14 6.89
CA SER A 215 34.88 3.04 5.59
C SER A 215 34.36 1.92 4.68
N LYS A 216 33.59 0.97 5.23
CA LYS A 216 32.95 -0.15 4.52
C LYS A 216 31.44 -0.05 4.54
N ARG A 217 30.90 1.11 4.93
CA ARG A 217 29.47 1.37 5.04
C ARG A 217 28.79 1.15 3.69
N LYS A 218 27.76 0.30 3.70
CA LYS A 218 26.90 0.07 2.54
C LYS A 218 25.57 0.80 2.76
N PRO A 219 25.04 1.55 1.78
CA PRO A 219 23.74 2.20 1.95
C PRO A 219 22.64 1.14 2.00
N SER A 220 21.70 1.30 2.92
CA SER A 220 20.43 0.59 2.82
C SER A 220 19.66 1.08 1.58
N VAL A 221 18.75 0.27 1.05
CA VAL A 221 17.94 0.63 -0.12
C VAL A 221 16.49 0.31 0.18
N LEU A 222 15.65 1.34 0.24
CA LEU A 222 14.22 1.19 0.47
C LEU A 222 13.45 1.72 -0.74
N MET A 223 12.62 0.87 -1.32
CA MET A 223 11.79 1.19 -2.47
C MET A 223 10.34 1.29 -2.01
N PHE A 224 9.81 2.52 -2.04
CA PHE A 224 8.44 2.85 -1.66
C PHE A 224 7.62 3.10 -2.93
N GLY A 225 6.76 2.14 -3.25
CA GLY A 225 6.08 2.07 -4.53
C GLY A 225 4.58 2.29 -4.43
N ILE A 226 4.04 3.06 -5.37
CA ILE A 226 2.60 3.25 -5.56
C ILE A 226 2.28 2.90 -7.02
N ASP A 227 1.43 1.91 -7.23
CA ASP A 227 1.01 1.47 -8.57
C ASP A 227 0.31 2.62 -9.33
N SER A 228 0.44 2.65 -10.66
CA SER A 228 -0.37 3.51 -11.55
C SER A 228 -0.22 5.03 -11.32
N LEU A 229 0.87 5.48 -10.70
CA LEU A 229 1.12 6.88 -10.39
C LEU A 229 2.12 7.53 -11.35
N SER A 230 1.60 8.12 -12.43
CA SER A 230 2.42 8.89 -13.37
C SER A 230 3.03 10.13 -12.71
N ARG A 231 4.13 10.64 -13.28
CA ARG A 231 4.75 11.89 -12.84
C ARG A 231 3.86 13.11 -13.04
N ILE A 232 2.95 13.05 -14.00
CA ILE A 232 1.98 14.11 -14.27
C ILE A 232 0.88 14.05 -13.22
N ASN A 233 0.34 12.85 -12.97
CA ASN A 233 -0.73 12.62 -12.02
C ASN A 233 -0.29 12.88 -10.58
N LEU A 234 0.94 12.49 -10.17
CA LEU A 234 1.50 12.79 -8.85
C LEU A 234 1.42 14.29 -8.51
N ARG A 235 1.75 15.15 -9.48
CA ARG A 235 1.71 16.62 -9.28
C ARG A 235 0.28 17.13 -9.09
N ARG A 236 -0.68 16.51 -9.74
CA ARG A 236 -2.10 16.88 -9.69
C ARG A 236 -2.79 16.33 -8.45
N THR A 237 -2.47 15.10 -8.03
CA THR A 237 -3.20 14.41 -6.96
C THR A 237 -2.50 14.43 -5.62
N MET A 238 -1.16 14.51 -5.56
CA MET A 238 -0.42 14.55 -4.30
C MET A 238 0.62 15.69 -4.29
N PRO A 239 0.23 16.95 -4.53
CA PRO A 239 1.15 18.10 -4.60
C PRO A 239 2.05 18.28 -3.37
N LYS A 240 1.60 17.97 -2.15
CA LYS A 240 2.43 18.01 -0.92
C LYS A 240 3.47 16.91 -0.90
N VAL A 241 3.13 15.69 -1.35
CA VAL A 241 4.10 14.60 -1.53
C VAL A 241 5.12 14.98 -2.60
N TYR A 242 4.67 15.53 -3.73
CA TYR A 242 5.58 16.04 -4.76
C TYR A 242 6.53 17.11 -4.19
N LYS A 243 6.02 18.08 -3.42
CA LYS A 243 6.84 19.10 -2.75
C LYS A 243 7.86 18.51 -1.78
N PHE A 244 7.54 17.41 -1.10
CA PHE A 244 8.50 16.69 -0.26
C PHE A 244 9.60 16.04 -1.10
N LEU A 245 9.22 15.37 -2.20
CA LEU A 245 10.13 14.68 -3.13
C LEU A 245 10.98 15.61 -4.00
N THR A 246 10.82 16.93 -3.90
CA THR A 246 11.67 17.93 -4.57
C THR A 246 12.57 18.70 -3.60
N ARG A 247 12.62 18.30 -2.32
CA ARG A 247 13.57 18.84 -1.34
C ARG A 247 15.00 18.38 -1.65
N ASP A 248 15.96 19.04 -1.03
CA ASP A 248 17.39 18.73 -1.16
C ASP A 248 17.69 17.25 -0.91
N GLY A 249 18.43 16.66 -1.85
CA GLY A 249 18.84 15.26 -1.80
C GLY A 249 17.95 14.28 -2.55
N TRP A 250 16.75 14.71 -2.98
CA TRP A 250 15.90 13.97 -3.90
C TRP A 250 16.16 14.37 -5.36
N PHE A 251 16.16 13.39 -6.25
CA PHE A 251 16.40 13.57 -7.68
C PHE A 251 15.31 12.87 -8.51
N GLU A 252 14.50 13.65 -9.22
CA GLU A 252 13.50 13.13 -10.15
C GLU A 252 14.17 12.51 -11.37
N GLN A 253 13.80 11.28 -11.71
CA GLN A 253 14.23 10.62 -12.93
C GLN A 253 13.29 11.02 -14.08
N GLN A 254 13.45 12.24 -14.60
CA GLN A 254 12.52 12.85 -15.57
C GLN A 254 12.33 12.05 -16.87
N GLY A 255 13.34 11.27 -17.27
CA GLY A 255 13.30 10.39 -18.44
C GLY A 255 12.88 8.95 -18.17
N TYR A 256 12.50 8.63 -16.94
CA TYR A 256 12.05 7.29 -16.57
C TYR A 256 10.75 6.93 -17.32
N ASN A 257 10.73 5.72 -17.89
CA ASN A 257 9.65 5.26 -18.76
C ASN A 257 9.39 3.78 -18.51
N LYS A 258 8.13 3.37 -18.66
CA LYS A 258 7.74 1.98 -18.55
C LYS A 258 8.22 1.18 -19.76
N ILE A 259 8.47 -0.11 -19.57
CA ILE A 259 8.84 -1.03 -20.66
C ILE A 259 7.71 -1.96 -21.09
N GLY A 260 6.67 -2.09 -20.24
CA GLY A 260 5.53 -2.96 -20.48
C GLY A 260 4.22 -2.32 -20.07
N ASP A 261 3.12 -3.00 -20.37
CA ASP A 261 1.78 -2.42 -20.18
C ASP A 261 1.40 -2.31 -18.69
N ASN A 262 1.45 -3.43 -17.95
CA ASN A 262 1.02 -3.54 -16.55
C ASN A 262 2.17 -3.69 -15.54
N THR A 263 1.86 -3.96 -14.27
CA THR A 263 2.82 -4.06 -13.16
C THR A 263 3.91 -5.11 -13.33
N PHE A 264 3.54 -6.32 -13.76
CA PHE A 264 4.49 -7.43 -13.88
C PHE A 264 5.71 -7.16 -14.78
N PRO A 265 5.58 -6.78 -16.06
CA PRO A 265 6.74 -6.55 -16.93
C PRO A 265 7.63 -5.42 -16.43
N ASN A 266 7.06 -4.37 -15.83
CA ASN A 266 7.81 -3.23 -15.34
C ASN A 266 8.59 -3.58 -14.07
N LEU A 267 7.94 -4.17 -13.06
CA LEU A 267 8.62 -4.63 -11.85
C LEU A 267 9.60 -5.77 -12.12
N LEU A 268 9.29 -6.70 -13.03
CA LEU A 268 10.23 -7.75 -13.44
C LEU A 268 11.53 -7.13 -13.97
N ALA A 269 11.44 -6.14 -14.85
CA ALA A 269 12.63 -5.48 -15.41
C ALA A 269 13.42 -4.70 -14.36
N ILE A 270 12.76 -3.95 -13.48
CA ILE A 270 13.42 -3.22 -12.39
C ILE A 270 14.17 -4.19 -11.47
N LEU A 271 13.57 -5.34 -11.17
CA LEU A 271 14.07 -6.24 -10.15
C LEU A 271 14.99 -7.32 -10.70
N THR A 272 15.05 -7.55 -12.02
CA THR A 272 15.84 -8.66 -12.60
C THR A 272 16.72 -8.23 -13.77
N GLY A 273 16.43 -7.08 -14.38
CA GLY A 273 17.04 -6.66 -15.64
C GLY A 273 16.48 -7.35 -16.89
N TYR A 274 15.44 -8.20 -16.75
CA TYR A 274 14.79 -8.88 -17.87
C TYR A 274 13.42 -8.27 -18.19
N ASN A 275 13.12 -8.12 -19.47
CA ASN A 275 11.73 -8.04 -19.92
C ASN A 275 11.10 -9.46 -19.95
N PRO A 276 9.78 -9.59 -20.03
CA PRO A 276 9.13 -10.90 -20.07
C PRO A 276 9.73 -11.81 -21.15
N GLU A 277 9.82 -11.38 -22.41
CA GLU A 277 10.25 -12.26 -23.50
C GLU A 277 11.64 -12.86 -23.22
N SER A 278 12.59 -12.03 -22.82
CA SER A 278 13.94 -12.46 -22.47
C SER A 278 14.02 -13.31 -21.21
N ALA A 279 13.12 -13.11 -20.23
CA ALA A 279 13.04 -13.96 -19.05
C ALA A 279 12.55 -15.38 -19.40
N ILE A 280 11.55 -15.52 -20.29
CA ILE A 280 11.12 -16.84 -20.80
C ILE A 280 12.28 -17.55 -21.49
N GLU A 281 12.97 -16.84 -22.38
CA GLU A 281 14.01 -17.44 -23.22
C GLU A 281 15.26 -17.83 -22.42
N ARG A 282 15.67 -17.00 -21.45
CA ARG A 282 16.97 -17.12 -20.78
C ARG A 282 16.90 -17.72 -19.38
N VAL A 283 15.73 -17.71 -18.75
CA VAL A 283 15.54 -18.19 -17.38
C VAL A 283 14.58 -19.37 -17.37
N CYS A 284 13.29 -19.11 -17.56
CA CYS A 284 12.20 -20.09 -17.60
C CYS A 284 10.85 -19.40 -17.84
N ASN A 285 9.83 -20.21 -18.11
CA ASN A 285 8.46 -19.72 -18.22
C ASN A 285 7.84 -19.45 -16.84
N TRP A 286 7.52 -18.20 -16.52
CA TRP A 286 6.90 -17.82 -15.22
C TRP A 286 5.49 -18.37 -15.00
N HIS A 287 4.89 -19.02 -15.99
CA HIS A 287 3.67 -19.80 -15.80
C HIS A 287 3.93 -21.20 -15.21
N GLU A 288 5.19 -21.62 -15.11
CA GLU A 288 5.60 -22.87 -14.50
C GLU A 288 6.03 -22.68 -13.05
N ASP A 289 5.69 -23.65 -12.21
CA ASP A 289 6.04 -23.67 -10.79
C ASP A 289 7.57 -23.57 -10.60
N GLY A 290 7.97 -22.79 -9.60
CA GLY A 290 9.37 -22.61 -9.26
C GLY A 290 10.16 -21.73 -10.23
N CYS A 291 9.55 -21.20 -11.29
CA CYS A 291 10.28 -20.33 -12.21
C CYS A 291 10.69 -19.02 -11.56
N LEU A 292 9.78 -18.36 -10.83
CA LEU A 292 10.09 -17.12 -10.11
C LEU A 292 11.21 -17.33 -9.06
N ASP A 293 11.29 -18.49 -8.43
CA ASP A 293 12.35 -18.82 -7.48
C ASP A 293 13.74 -18.96 -8.13
N ARG A 294 13.79 -19.32 -9.42
CA ARG A 294 15.05 -19.40 -10.21
C ARG A 294 15.43 -18.07 -10.85
N THR A 295 14.49 -17.14 -10.95
CA THR A 295 14.72 -15.82 -11.56
C THR A 295 15.73 -15.03 -10.73
N PRO A 296 16.75 -14.41 -11.36
CA PRO A 296 17.82 -13.71 -10.67
C PRO A 296 17.36 -12.33 -10.19
N PHE A 297 16.41 -12.30 -9.27
CA PHE A 297 15.95 -11.07 -8.64
C PHE A 297 17.05 -10.38 -7.81
N ILE A 298 17.01 -9.05 -7.79
CA ILE A 298 18.01 -8.18 -7.18
C ILE A 298 18.18 -8.45 -5.68
N TRP A 299 17.10 -8.88 -5.00
CA TRP A 299 17.15 -9.24 -3.59
C TRP A 299 18.06 -10.44 -3.30
N HIS A 300 18.26 -11.37 -4.25
CA HIS A 300 19.23 -12.46 -4.07
C HIS A 300 20.66 -11.91 -4.01
N TYR A 301 20.98 -10.90 -4.83
CA TYR A 301 22.28 -10.23 -4.80
C TYR A 301 22.47 -9.42 -3.52
N PHE A 302 21.44 -8.69 -3.07
CA PHE A 302 21.47 -7.99 -1.78
C PHE A 302 21.65 -8.96 -0.61
N ARG A 303 20.92 -10.07 -0.58
CA ARG A 303 21.08 -11.12 0.43
C ARG A 303 22.50 -11.69 0.44
N ASN A 304 23.07 -11.99 -0.73
CA ASN A 304 24.46 -12.44 -0.85
C ASN A 304 25.48 -11.38 -0.41
N ALA A 305 25.12 -10.10 -0.52
CA ALA A 305 25.91 -8.98 0.00
C ALA A 305 25.66 -8.69 1.50
N SER A 306 25.01 -9.62 2.22
CA SER A 306 24.68 -9.58 3.65
C SER A 306 23.57 -8.60 4.05
N TYR A 307 22.77 -8.11 3.09
CA TYR A 307 21.61 -7.29 3.41
C TYR A 307 20.49 -8.16 3.99
N LEU A 308 19.71 -7.58 4.89
CA LEU A 308 18.41 -8.14 5.27
C LEU A 308 17.37 -7.68 4.25
N THR A 309 16.51 -8.58 3.78
CA THR A 309 15.61 -8.31 2.64
C THR A 309 14.13 -8.32 3.02
N ALA A 310 13.33 -7.44 2.43
CA ALA A 310 11.88 -7.39 2.65
C ALA A 310 11.09 -7.19 1.36
N TYR A 311 9.92 -7.81 1.25
CA TYR A 311 8.97 -7.58 0.16
C TYR A 311 7.54 -7.56 0.69
N ALA A 312 6.80 -6.51 0.35
CA ALA A 312 5.44 -6.30 0.77
C ALA A 312 4.61 -5.70 -0.36
N GLU A 313 3.42 -6.26 -0.58
CA GLU A 313 2.46 -5.77 -1.56
C GLU A 313 1.04 -6.02 -1.04
N ASP A 314 0.17 -5.01 -1.13
CA ASP A 314 -1.25 -5.14 -0.76
C ASP A 314 -2.10 -5.65 -1.93
N GLU A 315 -3.36 -5.99 -1.66
CA GLU A 315 -4.31 -6.55 -2.64
C GLU A 315 -3.85 -7.90 -3.21
N THR A 316 -3.85 -8.93 -2.35
CA THR A 316 -3.21 -10.23 -2.67
C THR A 316 -3.79 -10.95 -3.89
N GLY A 317 -5.03 -10.65 -4.27
CA GLY A 317 -5.68 -11.18 -5.47
C GLY A 317 -5.03 -10.71 -6.78
N MET A 318 -4.31 -9.59 -6.75
CA MET A 318 -3.67 -8.98 -7.91
C MET A 318 -2.18 -8.69 -7.71
N ASN A 319 -1.56 -9.21 -6.65
CA ASN A 319 -0.12 -9.06 -6.46
C ASN A 319 0.66 -9.44 -7.72
N THR A 320 1.67 -8.63 -8.01
CA THR A 320 2.48 -8.64 -9.22
C THR A 320 2.96 -10.03 -9.62
N PHE A 321 3.49 -10.79 -8.65
CA PHE A 321 4.10 -12.10 -8.90
C PHE A 321 3.14 -13.30 -8.72
N ASN A 322 1.87 -13.06 -8.39
CA ASN A 322 0.88 -14.12 -8.18
C ASN A 322 -0.34 -14.02 -9.10
N TYR A 323 -0.64 -12.84 -9.67
CA TYR A 323 -1.75 -12.70 -10.60
C TYR A 323 -1.50 -13.52 -11.88
N LEU A 324 -2.35 -14.53 -12.10
CA LEU A 324 -2.27 -15.51 -13.19
C LEU A 324 -0.92 -16.26 -13.25
N LYS A 325 -0.26 -16.42 -12.10
CA LYS A 325 1.03 -17.11 -11.94
C LYS A 325 1.00 -18.01 -10.71
N PRO A 326 1.85 -19.06 -10.65
CA PRO A 326 1.97 -19.89 -9.45
C PRO A 326 2.43 -19.13 -8.20
N GLY A 327 3.16 -18.04 -8.37
CA GLY A 327 3.84 -17.35 -7.26
C GLY A 327 5.19 -17.98 -6.93
N PHE A 328 5.71 -17.63 -5.76
CA PHE A 328 6.97 -18.18 -5.26
C PHE A 328 6.72 -19.49 -4.50
N LEU A 329 7.56 -20.50 -4.72
CA LEU A 329 7.57 -21.71 -3.88
C LEU A 329 8.37 -21.46 -2.60
N GLU A 330 9.54 -20.83 -2.70
CA GLU A 330 10.32 -20.39 -1.56
C GLU A 330 9.93 -18.98 -1.13
N GLN A 331 10.17 -18.64 0.13
CA GLN A 331 9.96 -17.26 0.56
C GLN A 331 10.99 -16.35 -0.15
N PRO A 332 10.57 -15.33 -0.93
CA PRO A 332 11.48 -14.59 -1.80
C PRO A 332 12.49 -13.72 -1.04
N THR A 333 12.09 -13.21 0.13
CA THR A 333 12.87 -12.30 0.98
C THR A 333 12.83 -12.73 2.44
N ASP A 334 13.64 -12.12 3.31
CA ASP A 334 13.68 -12.46 4.74
C ASP A 334 12.36 -12.15 5.46
N PHE A 335 11.72 -11.04 5.09
CA PHE A 335 10.36 -10.68 5.51
C PHE A 335 9.45 -10.54 4.29
N TYR A 336 8.36 -11.30 4.28
CA TYR A 336 7.43 -11.37 3.15
C TYR A 336 5.98 -11.21 3.62
N LEU A 337 5.31 -10.14 3.20
CA LEU A 337 4.00 -9.77 3.74
C LEU A 337 2.86 -10.69 3.27
N ARG A 338 2.95 -11.25 2.07
CA ARG A 338 1.79 -11.84 1.37
C ARG A 338 0.99 -12.86 2.19
N PRO A 339 1.59 -13.85 2.89
CA PRO A 339 0.81 -14.81 3.67
C PRO A 339 -0.05 -14.12 4.74
N PHE A 340 0.55 -13.16 5.46
CA PHE A 340 -0.15 -12.33 6.42
C PHE A 340 -1.27 -11.49 5.76
N GLN A 341 -0.95 -10.78 4.67
CA GLN A 341 -1.91 -9.93 3.96
C GLN A 341 -3.13 -10.74 3.47
N LYS A 342 -2.89 -11.92 2.90
CA LYS A 342 -3.95 -12.83 2.42
C LYS A 342 -4.83 -13.32 3.57
N ALA A 343 -4.25 -13.57 4.74
CA ALA A 343 -4.97 -13.98 5.94
C ALA A 343 -5.89 -12.88 6.49
N VAL A 344 -5.44 -11.62 6.49
CA VAL A 344 -6.24 -10.49 6.96
C VAL A 344 -7.33 -10.10 5.95
N GLU A 345 -7.04 -10.13 4.65
CA GLU A 345 -8.03 -9.89 3.58
C GLU A 345 -9.18 -10.91 3.62
N SER A 346 -8.89 -12.15 4.02
CA SER A 346 -9.89 -13.22 4.15
C SER A 346 -10.52 -13.29 5.53
N GLY A 347 -9.82 -12.80 6.55
CA GLY A 347 -10.11 -13.07 7.97
C GLY A 347 -10.76 -11.93 8.73
N LEU A 348 -10.66 -10.70 8.22
CA LEU A 348 -11.24 -9.50 8.83
C LEU A 348 -12.28 -8.88 7.89
N ASN A 349 -13.16 -8.06 8.47
CA ASN A 349 -14.13 -7.30 7.68
C ASN A 349 -13.40 -6.36 6.73
N THR A 350 -13.85 -6.31 5.48
CA THR A 350 -13.30 -5.41 4.47
C THR A 350 -14.41 -4.49 3.98
N TRP A 351 -14.05 -3.25 3.67
CA TRP A 351 -14.99 -2.32 3.05
C TRP A 351 -14.28 -1.37 2.11
N LYS A 352 -15.08 -0.81 1.21
CA LYS A 352 -14.67 0.19 0.24
C LYS A 352 -15.22 1.54 0.71
N CYS A 353 -14.52 2.62 0.40
CA CYS A 353 -15.11 3.94 0.49
C CYS A 353 -16.22 4.11 -0.57
N SER A 354 -17.03 5.17 -0.47
CA SER A 354 -18.18 5.40 -1.38
C SER A 354 -17.80 5.30 -2.86
N ASP A 355 -16.67 5.90 -3.24
CA ASP A 355 -16.21 6.00 -4.63
C ASP A 355 -15.06 5.03 -4.97
N CYS A 356 -14.75 4.11 -4.04
CA CYS A 356 -13.66 3.16 -4.18
C CYS A 356 -14.10 1.87 -4.90
N SER A 357 -13.34 1.44 -5.91
CA SER A 357 -13.50 0.10 -6.50
C SER A 357 -12.70 -0.98 -5.76
N MET A 358 -11.64 -0.61 -5.04
CA MET A 358 -10.73 -1.50 -4.33
C MET A 358 -11.02 -1.55 -2.83
N ARG A 359 -10.39 -2.48 -2.09
CA ARG A 359 -10.57 -2.55 -0.63
C ARG A 359 -9.87 -1.35 -0.02
N TYR A 360 -10.64 -0.46 0.57
CA TYR A 360 -10.08 0.72 1.21
C TYR A 360 -9.60 0.43 2.64
N CYS A 361 -10.34 -0.42 3.33
CA CYS A 361 -10.05 -0.80 4.71
C CYS A 361 -10.17 -2.31 4.93
N ILE A 362 -9.34 -2.81 5.85
CA ILE A 362 -9.39 -4.17 6.38
C ILE A 362 -9.35 -4.06 7.91
N GLY A 363 -10.31 -4.67 8.58
CA GLY A 363 -10.42 -4.68 10.04
C GLY A 363 -10.71 -3.30 10.61
N ARG A 364 -9.67 -2.57 11.01
CA ARG A 364 -9.75 -1.20 11.55
C ARG A 364 -8.74 -0.26 10.88
N ARG A 365 -8.08 -0.74 9.83
CA ARG A 365 -6.88 -0.14 9.23
C ARG A 365 -7.07 0.07 7.73
N ILE A 366 -6.38 1.09 7.22
CA ILE A 366 -6.29 1.34 5.77
C ILE A 366 -5.54 0.17 5.13
N THR A 367 -6.00 -0.33 3.98
CA THR A 367 -5.40 -1.50 3.32
C THR A 367 -3.89 -1.34 3.07
N SER A 368 -3.45 -0.20 2.53
CA SER A 368 -2.02 0.07 2.28
C SER A 368 -1.18 0.21 3.55
N SER A 369 -1.80 0.44 4.72
CA SER A 369 -1.06 0.61 5.98
C SER A 369 -0.30 -0.64 6.39
N TYR A 370 -0.77 -1.86 6.05
CA TYR A 370 -0.03 -3.08 6.37
C TYR A 370 1.33 -3.15 5.66
N VAL A 371 1.42 -2.60 4.44
CA VAL A 371 2.67 -2.47 3.68
C VAL A 371 3.54 -1.37 4.27
N TYR A 372 2.96 -0.21 4.57
CA TYR A 372 3.71 0.95 5.06
C TYR A 372 4.21 0.77 6.50
N ASP A 373 3.40 0.19 7.38
CA ASP A 373 3.81 -0.22 8.73
C ASP A 373 4.94 -1.23 8.67
N MET A 374 4.89 -2.19 7.73
CA MET A 374 5.99 -3.14 7.54
C MET A 374 7.27 -2.42 7.10
N ALA A 375 7.18 -1.47 6.16
CA ALA A 375 8.30 -0.69 5.69
C ALA A 375 8.97 0.10 6.83
N ARG A 376 8.17 0.84 7.59
CA ARG A 376 8.65 1.65 8.71
C ARG A 376 9.24 0.80 9.83
N ASN A 377 8.54 -0.25 10.26
CA ASN A 377 9.04 -1.14 11.31
C ASN A 377 10.32 -1.87 10.89
N PHE A 378 10.44 -2.23 9.61
CA PHE A 378 11.64 -2.87 9.06
C PHE A 378 12.84 -1.92 9.05
N ALA A 379 12.64 -0.68 8.58
CA ALA A 379 13.67 0.34 8.59
C ALA A 379 14.11 0.67 10.02
N ASN A 380 13.17 1.02 10.89
CA ASN A 380 13.47 1.40 12.28
C ASN A 380 14.17 0.30 13.06
N ARG A 381 13.87 -0.97 12.75
CA ARG A 381 14.50 -2.09 13.44
C ARG A 381 15.97 -2.26 13.07
N PHE A 382 16.31 -2.12 11.80
CA PHE A 382 17.55 -2.71 11.27
C PHE A 382 18.48 -1.72 10.58
N VAL A 383 18.01 -0.55 10.16
CA VAL A 383 18.77 0.34 9.25
C VAL A 383 20.10 0.83 9.85
N TYR A 384 20.20 0.90 11.18
CA TYR A 384 21.43 1.26 11.91
C TYR A 384 22.28 0.05 12.33
N GLU A 385 21.72 -1.16 12.28
CA GLU A 385 22.40 -2.39 12.72
C GLU A 385 23.10 -3.10 11.55
N ARG A 386 22.49 -3.06 10.36
CA ARG A 386 22.99 -3.71 9.16
C ARG A 386 22.35 -3.11 7.90
N PRO A 387 22.99 -3.25 6.72
CA PRO A 387 22.36 -2.82 5.48
C PRO A 387 21.07 -3.61 5.22
N ILE A 388 20.04 -2.92 4.75
CA ILE A 388 18.74 -3.52 4.42
C ILE A 388 18.32 -3.18 3.00
N TRP A 389 17.58 -4.09 2.38
CA TRP A 389 16.92 -3.87 1.09
C TRP A 389 15.43 -4.18 1.24
N GLY A 390 14.56 -3.34 0.70
CA GLY A 390 13.13 -3.67 0.69
C GLY A 390 12.33 -3.02 -0.40
N LEU A 391 11.33 -3.75 -0.91
CA LEU A 391 10.29 -3.24 -1.81
C LEU A 391 8.93 -3.28 -1.11
N PHE A 392 8.29 -2.13 -1.01
CA PHE A 392 7.00 -1.93 -0.33
C PHE A 392 6.03 -1.27 -1.31
N TRP A 393 5.05 -2.03 -1.78
CA TRP A 393 4.21 -1.69 -2.93
C TRP A 393 2.74 -1.58 -2.55
N SER A 394 2.09 -0.48 -2.92
CA SER A 394 0.66 -0.27 -2.70
C SER A 394 -0.12 -0.13 -4.01
N ASN A 395 -1.22 -0.86 -4.10
CA ASN A 395 -2.18 -0.91 -5.19
C ASN A 395 -3.52 -0.27 -4.79
N SER A 396 -3.93 -0.45 -3.52
CA SER A 396 -5.32 -0.28 -3.03
C SER A 396 -5.96 1.11 -3.20
N PHE A 397 -5.16 2.14 -3.49
CA PHE A 397 -5.66 3.51 -3.62
C PHE A 397 -5.27 4.23 -4.92
N SER A 398 -4.72 3.50 -5.89
CA SER A 398 -4.21 4.12 -7.12
C SER A 398 -4.46 3.31 -8.40
N HIS A 399 -4.49 1.98 -8.31
CA HIS A 399 -4.55 1.12 -9.48
C HIS A 399 -5.80 1.36 -10.36
N ASP A 400 -6.98 1.44 -9.74
CA ASP A 400 -8.25 1.61 -10.47
C ASP A 400 -8.70 3.07 -10.63
N SER A 401 -8.09 4.01 -9.90
CA SER A 401 -8.52 5.40 -9.87
C SER A 401 -7.32 6.34 -9.93
N PHE A 402 -7.27 7.15 -11.00
CA PHE A 402 -6.28 8.21 -11.11
C PHE A 402 -6.49 9.33 -10.08
N GLN A 403 -7.67 9.44 -9.46
CA GLN A 403 -8.04 10.54 -8.55
C GLN A 403 -7.80 10.18 -7.08
N MET A 404 -8.00 8.91 -6.73
CA MET A 404 -7.92 8.39 -5.36
C MET A 404 -6.56 8.61 -4.67
N PRO A 405 -5.41 8.77 -5.36
CA PRO A 405 -4.19 9.23 -4.69
C PRO A 405 -4.36 10.57 -3.95
N SER A 406 -5.25 11.46 -4.39
CA SER A 406 -5.55 12.70 -3.66
C SER A 406 -6.19 12.47 -2.30
N LYS A 407 -6.98 11.40 -2.17
CA LYS A 407 -7.54 10.92 -0.91
C LYS A 407 -6.46 10.56 0.11
N MET A 408 -5.31 10.10 -0.38
CA MET A 408 -4.23 9.48 0.40
C MET A 408 -2.99 10.36 0.52
N GLU A 409 -3.03 11.60 0.01
CA GLU A 409 -1.88 12.52 0.00
C GLU A 409 -1.26 12.68 1.40
N ASP A 410 -2.05 13.15 2.37
CA ASP A 410 -1.55 13.42 3.72
C ASP A 410 -1.15 12.13 4.43
N TYR A 411 -1.82 11.01 4.12
CA TYR A 411 -1.49 9.71 4.68
C TYR A 411 -0.11 9.22 4.21
N VAL A 412 0.17 9.30 2.91
CA VAL A 412 1.50 8.96 2.34
C VAL A 412 2.57 9.93 2.80
N LEU A 413 2.27 11.24 2.80
CA LEU A 413 3.20 12.27 3.28
C LEU A 413 3.62 12.01 4.73
N LYS A 414 2.69 11.56 5.59
CA LYS A 414 3.00 11.22 6.98
C LYS A 414 4.07 10.13 7.08
N TYR A 415 4.00 9.06 6.29
CA TYR A 415 5.04 8.02 6.31
C TYR A 415 6.39 8.54 5.81
N LEU A 416 6.41 9.38 4.77
CA LEU A 416 7.65 9.99 4.28
C LEU A 416 8.29 10.89 5.34
N LEU A 417 7.49 11.68 6.06
CA LEU A 417 7.95 12.48 7.20
C LEU A 417 8.40 11.61 8.38
N ASP A 418 7.73 10.49 8.63
CA ASP A 418 8.13 9.57 9.70
C ASP A 418 9.47 8.89 9.40
N PHE A 419 9.73 8.51 8.14
CA PHE A 419 11.06 8.03 7.73
C PHE A 419 12.15 9.09 7.97
N GLU A 420 11.83 10.38 7.81
CA GLU A 420 12.73 11.51 8.09
C GLU A 420 12.95 11.69 9.59
N ALA A 421 11.88 11.71 10.38
CA ALA A 421 11.96 11.82 11.83
C ALA A 421 12.70 10.63 12.48
N ASP A 422 12.54 9.43 11.93
CA ASP A 422 13.20 8.20 12.41
C ASP A 422 14.66 8.07 11.90
N GLY A 423 15.15 9.03 11.09
CA GLY A 423 16.53 9.08 10.56
C GLY A 423 16.83 8.01 9.50
N VAL A 424 15.81 7.43 8.86
CA VAL A 424 15.97 6.35 7.87
C VAL A 424 16.73 6.84 6.64
N TYR A 425 16.49 8.08 6.21
CA TYR A 425 17.19 8.69 5.09
C TYR A 425 18.69 8.84 5.32
N ASP A 426 19.15 8.98 6.57
CA ASP A 426 20.58 9.15 6.87
C ASP A 426 21.40 7.90 6.53
N GLN A 427 20.75 6.74 6.47
CA GLN A 427 21.37 5.44 6.24
C GLN A 427 21.02 4.83 4.88
N SER A 428 20.04 5.40 4.17
CA SER A 428 19.38 4.72 3.06
C SER A 428 19.33 5.55 1.79
N ILE A 429 19.53 4.90 0.67
CA ILE A 429 18.99 5.33 -0.62
C ILE A 429 17.49 5.02 -0.59
N MET A 430 16.65 6.04 -0.70
CA MET A 430 15.20 5.87 -0.80
C MET A 430 14.77 6.04 -2.25
N VAL A 431 14.00 5.11 -2.78
CA VAL A 431 13.43 5.18 -4.12
C VAL A 431 11.92 5.29 -3.98
N PHE A 432 11.36 6.45 -4.28
CA PHE A 432 9.91 6.60 -4.45
C PHE A 432 9.59 6.37 -5.92
N LEU A 433 8.75 5.39 -6.24
CA LEU A 433 8.51 5.02 -7.64
C LEU A 433 7.10 4.53 -7.94
N SER A 434 6.77 4.57 -9.22
CA SER A 434 5.68 3.83 -9.86
C SER A 434 6.27 3.01 -11.00
N ASP A 435 5.50 2.05 -11.50
CA ASP A 435 5.86 1.12 -12.57
C ASP A 435 5.25 1.57 -13.91
N HIS A 436 4.03 2.12 -13.88
CA HIS A 436 3.34 2.82 -14.96
C HIS A 436 2.47 3.96 -14.40
N GLY A 437 1.80 4.72 -15.27
CA GLY A 437 0.71 5.61 -14.86
C GLY A 437 -0.66 4.97 -15.06
N SER A 438 -1.72 5.76 -15.07
CA SER A 438 -3.06 5.22 -15.28
C SER A 438 -3.19 4.55 -16.65
N ARG A 439 -3.90 3.42 -16.70
CA ARG A 439 -4.17 2.66 -17.94
C ARG A 439 -5.64 2.71 -18.38
N TYR A 440 -6.51 3.19 -17.49
CA TYR A 440 -7.95 3.25 -17.68
C TYR A 440 -8.52 4.56 -17.13
N GLY A 441 -9.82 4.78 -17.35
CA GLY A 441 -10.52 5.96 -16.87
C GLY A 441 -10.43 7.17 -17.81
N ARG A 442 -11.12 8.24 -17.44
CA ARG A 442 -11.30 9.45 -18.28
C ARG A 442 -9.97 10.14 -18.64
N ILE A 443 -8.97 10.01 -17.78
CA ILE A 443 -7.61 10.53 -17.98
C ILE A 443 -6.97 9.99 -19.27
N MET A 444 -7.32 8.77 -19.69
CA MET A 444 -6.78 8.14 -20.90
C MET A 444 -7.34 8.71 -22.20
N SER A 445 -8.45 9.43 -22.14
CA SER A 445 -9.05 10.08 -23.31
C SER A 445 -8.44 11.46 -23.60
N MET A 446 -7.56 11.96 -22.73
CA MET A 446 -6.90 13.25 -22.93
C MET A 446 -5.78 13.16 -23.98
N PRO A 447 -5.41 14.28 -24.63
CA PRO A 447 -4.26 14.31 -25.54
C PRO A 447 -2.95 13.82 -24.90
N SER A 448 -2.78 14.04 -23.60
CA SER A 448 -1.63 13.59 -22.81
C SER A 448 -1.73 12.14 -22.32
N GLY A 449 -2.82 11.41 -22.58
CA GLY A 449 -3.09 10.07 -22.03
C GLY A 449 -1.96 9.06 -22.28
N CYS A 450 -1.32 9.10 -23.46
CA CYS A 450 -0.16 8.26 -23.77
C CYS A 450 1.04 8.54 -22.84
N LEU A 451 1.26 9.80 -22.47
CA LEU A 451 2.35 10.20 -21.56
C LEU A 451 1.97 9.97 -20.10
N GLU A 452 0.70 10.16 -19.74
CA GLU A 452 0.16 9.76 -18.44
C GLU A 452 0.45 8.29 -18.16
N GLU A 453 0.17 7.41 -19.11
CA GLU A 453 0.38 5.97 -18.96
C GLU A 453 1.87 5.59 -18.87
N ARG A 454 2.74 6.27 -19.63
CA ARG A 454 4.12 5.84 -19.92
C ARG A 454 5.21 6.51 -19.10
N LEU A 455 4.90 7.60 -18.41
CA LEU A 455 5.84 8.35 -17.59
C LEU A 455 5.52 8.15 -16.09
N PRO A 456 5.78 6.97 -15.51
CA PRO A 456 5.66 6.75 -14.07
C PRO A 456 6.53 7.72 -13.27
N SER A 457 6.12 8.01 -12.04
CA SER A 457 6.94 8.77 -11.09
C SER A 457 8.17 7.97 -10.68
N MET A 458 9.34 8.59 -10.61
CA MET A 458 10.50 8.00 -9.94
C MET A 458 11.39 9.12 -9.37
N PHE A 459 11.65 9.04 -8.08
CA PHE A 459 12.51 9.94 -7.32
C PHE A 459 13.49 9.11 -6.50
N ILE A 460 14.75 9.51 -6.51
CA ILE A 460 15.81 8.84 -5.74
C ILE A 460 16.38 9.83 -4.74
N TYR A 461 16.30 9.49 -3.46
CA TYR A 461 17.04 10.16 -2.40
C TYR A 461 18.40 9.48 -2.22
N LEU A 462 19.46 10.28 -2.12
CA LEU A 462 20.79 9.80 -1.80
C LEU A 462 21.26 10.44 -0.49
N PRO A 463 21.74 9.69 0.52
CA PRO A 463 22.17 10.32 1.77
C PRO A 463 23.44 11.17 1.60
N PRO A 464 23.67 12.22 2.41
CA PRO A 464 24.78 13.15 2.23
C PRO A 464 26.16 12.49 2.15
N TRP A 465 26.43 11.51 3.00
CA TRP A 465 27.72 10.77 3.02
C TRP A 465 27.94 9.89 1.79
N PHE A 466 26.87 9.50 1.10
CA PHE A 466 26.95 8.73 -0.14
C PHE A 466 27.22 9.65 -1.34
N ARG A 467 26.65 10.87 -1.33
CA ARG A 467 26.89 11.89 -2.37
C ARG A 467 28.27 12.52 -2.32
N ALA A 468 28.94 12.46 -1.18
CA ALA A 468 30.27 13.05 -0.96
C ALA A 468 31.43 12.16 -1.44
N GLN A 469 31.14 10.92 -1.85
CA GLN A 469 32.10 9.99 -2.46
C GLN A 469 32.15 10.23 -3.97
#